data_AF-A0A2R7KB56-F1
#
_entry.id   AF-A0A2R7KB56-F1
#
_cell.length_a   1.000
_cell.length_b   1.000
_cell.length_c   1.000
_cell.angle_alpha   90.00
_cell.angle_beta   90.00
_cell.angle_gamma   90.00
#
_symmetry.space_group_name_H-M   'P 1'
#
loop_
_entity.id
_entity.type
_entity.pdbx_description
1 polymer ?
#
loop_
_entity_poly.entity_id
_entity_poly.type
_entity_poly.pdbx_seq_one_letter_code
_entity_poly.pdbx_strand_id
1 'polypeptide(L)'
;MSHHIHFNESTQKHSFFSVAEKPWHNLGQIVTEYPTSAQAIQHAGLDYQVIKTPLYTQSGELDKIPVPDYFSTLRTDTSAVLGVV
;
A
#
# COMPACT_ATOMS: atom_id res chain seq x y z
N MET A 1 5.95 21.36 -6.98
CA MET A 1 5.07 20.70 -5.98
C MET A 1 5.48 19.25 -5.90
N SER A 2 5.72 18.72 -4.70
CA SER A 2 6.15 17.33 -4.52
C SER A 2 4.97 16.39 -4.71
N HIS A 3 5.14 15.37 -5.55
CA HIS A 3 4.12 14.34 -5.78
C HIS A 3 4.43 13.14 -4.88
N HIS A 4 3.87 13.09 -3.67
CA HIS A 4 4.00 11.93 -2.77
C HIS A 4 2.95 10.87 -3.09
N ILE A 5 2.89 10.45 -4.36
CA ILE A 5 2.00 9.37 -4.79
C ILE A 5 2.76 8.05 -4.63
N HIS A 6 2.21 7.13 -3.85
CA HIS A 6 2.80 5.81 -3.64
C HIS A 6 3.11 5.14 -4.99
N PHE A 7 4.37 4.74 -5.17
CA PHE A 7 4.82 3.95 -6.30
C PHE A 7 4.99 2.50 -5.86
N ASN A 8 4.28 1.59 -6.51
CA ASN A 8 4.43 0.16 -6.27
C ASN A 8 5.56 -0.36 -7.16
N GLU A 9 6.68 -0.74 -6.55
CA GLU A 9 7.85 -1.28 -7.25
C GLU A 9 7.59 -2.65 -7.91
N SER A 10 6.69 -3.47 -7.35
CA SER A 10 6.36 -4.78 -7.93
C SER A 10 5.55 -4.64 -9.21
N THR A 11 4.59 -3.70 -9.26
CA THR A 11 3.75 -3.49 -10.44
C THR A 11 4.25 -2.36 -11.35
N GLN A 12 5.29 -1.63 -10.95
CA GLN A 12 5.83 -0.45 -11.61
C GLN A 12 4.76 0.62 -11.90
N LYS A 13 3.82 0.81 -10.97
CA LYS A 13 2.65 1.66 -11.13
C LYS A 13 2.45 2.56 -9.93
N HIS A 14 2.01 3.79 -10.17
CA HIS A 14 1.55 4.69 -9.11
C HIS A 14 0.13 4.34 -8.69
N SER A 15 -0.15 4.45 -7.39
CA SER A 15 -1.48 4.27 -6.81
C SER A 15 -2.39 5.47 -7.08
N PHE A 16 -2.66 5.74 -8.37
CA PHE A 16 -3.49 6.84 -8.85
C PHE A 16 -4.03 6.51 -10.25
N PHE A 17 -5.24 6.98 -10.55
CA PHE A 17 -5.78 6.99 -11.91
C PHE A 17 -6.56 8.27 -12.21
N SER A 18 -6.65 8.63 -13.49
CA SER A 18 -7.52 9.69 -14.00
C SER A 18 -8.36 9.17 -15.16
N VAL A 19 -9.53 9.79 -15.38
CA VAL A 19 -10.41 9.45 -16.50
C VAL A 19 -10.21 10.47 -17.61
N ALA A 20 -9.94 10.00 -18.84
CA ALA A 20 -9.81 10.76 -20.09
C ALA A 20 -8.68 11.81 -20.16
N GLU A 21 -8.39 12.52 -19.07
CA GLU A 21 -7.43 13.60 -19.02
C GLU A 21 -6.16 13.20 -18.29
N LYS A 22 -5.03 13.72 -18.78
CA LYS A 22 -3.73 13.53 -18.16
C LYS A 22 -3.63 14.43 -16.92
N PRO A 23 -3.30 13.88 -15.73
CA PRO A 23 -3.16 14.69 -14.53
C PRO A 23 -1.93 15.59 -14.64
N TRP A 24 -1.95 16.73 -13.94
CA TRP A 24 -0.88 17.72 -13.93
C TRP A 24 0.51 17.15 -13.56
N HIS A 25 0.53 16.04 -12.80
CA HIS A 25 1.75 15.34 -12.38
C HIS A 25 2.22 14.25 -13.35
N ASN A 26 1.43 13.90 -14.36
CA ASN A 26 1.74 12.83 -15.31
C ASN A 26 2.11 11.47 -14.68
N LEU A 27 1.54 11.16 -13.52
CA LEU A 27 1.72 9.89 -12.82
C LEU A 27 0.38 9.15 -12.76
N GLY A 28 0.43 7.82 -12.64
CA GLY A 28 -0.75 6.98 -12.55
C GLY A 28 -1.27 6.52 -13.91
N GLN A 29 -2.46 5.92 -13.91
CA GLN A 29 -3.07 5.32 -15.09
C GLN A 29 -4.17 6.23 -15.65
N ILE A 30 -4.29 6.32 -16.98
CA ILE A 30 -5.41 7.01 -17.61
C ILE A 30 -6.39 5.94 -18.08
N VAL A 31 -7.61 5.95 -17.52
CA VAL A 31 -8.70 5.08 -17.95
C VAL A 31 -9.65 5.87 -18.87
N THR A 32 -10.27 5.18 -19.82
CA THR A 32 -11.20 5.79 -20.78
C THR A 32 -12.65 5.77 -20.31
N GLU A 33 -13.01 4.76 -19.52
CA GLU A 33 -14.37 4.57 -19.02
C GLU A 33 -14.51 5.10 -17.60
N TYR A 34 -15.73 5.45 -17.20
CA TYR A 34 -16.03 5.88 -15.84
C TYR A 34 -16.27 4.65 -14.95
N PRO A 35 -15.31 4.28 -14.07
CA PRO A 35 -15.46 3.12 -13.23
C PRO A 35 -16.51 3.33 -12.13
N THR A 36 -17.11 2.24 -11.67
CA THR A 36 -17.85 2.23 -10.39
C THR A 36 -16.90 2.51 -9.23
N SER A 37 -17.43 2.90 -8.06
CA SER A 37 -16.58 3.15 -6.87
C SER A 37 -15.69 1.97 -6.49
N ALA A 38 -16.16 0.73 -6.66
CA ALA A 38 -15.37 -0.47 -6.41
C ALA A 38 -14.20 -0.61 -7.41
N GLN A 39 -14.47 -0.42 -8.70
CA GLN A 39 -13.44 -0.45 -9.75
C GLN A 39 -12.44 0.70 -9.60
N ALA A 40 -12.87 1.87 -9.15
CA ALA A 40 -11.98 3.01 -8.90
C ALA A 40 -10.90 2.68 -7.86
N ILE A 41 -11.26 2.01 -6.76
CA ILE A 41 -10.32 1.59 -5.72
C ILE A 41 -9.29 0.59 -6.28
N GLN A 42 -9.74 -0.34 -7.12
CA GLN A 42 -8.87 -1.31 -7.79
C GLN A 42 -7.93 -0.65 -8.80
N HIS A 43 -8.43 0.24 -9.66
CA HIS A 43 -7.60 0.98 -10.62
C HIS A 43 -6.57 1.87 -9.93
N ALA A 44 -6.91 2.43 -8.77
CA ALA A 44 -5.99 3.19 -7.93
C ALA A 44 -4.98 2.30 -7.17
N GLY A 45 -5.10 0.96 -7.20
CA GLY A 45 -4.25 0.05 -6.43
C GLY A 45 -4.36 0.27 -4.92
N LEU A 46 -5.57 0.59 -4.45
CA LEU A 46 -5.91 0.85 -3.05
C LEU A 46 -6.75 -0.28 -2.44
N ASP A 47 -6.93 -1.38 -3.16
CA ASP A 47 -7.71 -2.56 -2.79
C ASP A 47 -6.92 -3.58 -1.95
N TYR A 48 -5.77 -3.19 -1.40
CA TYR A 48 -4.95 -4.06 -0.56
C TYR A 48 -5.57 -4.26 0.83
N GLN A 49 -5.33 -5.44 1.40
CA GLN A 49 -5.78 -5.77 2.74
C GLN A 49 -4.67 -5.51 3.77
N VAL A 50 -5.08 -4.98 4.93
CA VAL A 50 -4.19 -4.77 6.08
C VAL A 50 -4.54 -5.77 7.18
N ILE A 51 -3.54 -6.49 7.67
CA ILE A 51 -3.66 -7.42 8.79
C ILE A 51 -2.82 -6.96 9.97
N LYS A 52 -3.17 -7.44 11.18
CA LYS A 52 -2.36 -7.26 12.38
C LYS A 52 -1.52 -8.50 12.62
N THR A 53 -0.23 -8.34 12.89
CA THR A 53 0.69 -9.41 13.23
C THR A 53 1.37 -9.13 14.57
N PRO A 54 1.58 -10.14 15.44
CA PRO A 54 2.29 -9.93 16.70
C PRO A 54 3.70 -9.38 16.47
N LEU A 55 4.11 -8.42 17.29
CA LEU A 55 5.45 -7.84 17.22
C LEU A 55 6.46 -8.71 17.98
N TYR A 56 7.66 -8.87 17.40
CA TYR A 56 8.77 -9.58 18.05
C TYR A 56 10.01 -8.71 18.02
N THR A 57 10.75 -8.69 19.12
CA THR A 57 12.10 -8.13 19.19
C THR A 57 13.11 -9.26 19.06
N GLN A 58 14.14 -9.04 18.26
CA GLN A 58 15.24 -9.99 18.13
C GLN A 58 16.22 -9.82 19.30
N SER A 59 16.51 -10.92 19.99
CA SER A 59 17.53 -11.01 21.04
C SER A 59 18.59 -12.02 20.60
N GLY A 60 19.81 -11.55 20.34
CA GLY A 60 20.86 -12.40 19.75
C GLY A 60 20.54 -12.88 18.32
N GLU A 61 21.21 -13.94 17.86
CA GLU A 61 21.10 -14.41 16.47
C GLU A 61 19.79 -15.18 16.19
N LEU A 62 19.18 -15.82 17.20
CA LEU A 62 18.08 -16.77 16.97
C LEU A 62 16.84 -16.56 17.85
N ASP A 63 16.93 -15.81 18.96
CA ASP A 63 15.79 -15.68 19.87
C ASP A 63 14.87 -14.51 19.47
N LYS A 64 13.58 -14.79 19.40
CA LYS A 64 12.52 -13.80 19.17
C LYS A 64 11.70 -13.66 20.44
N ILE A 65 11.79 -12.50 21.09
CA ILE A 65 11.01 -12.17 22.26
C ILE A 65 9.72 -11.49 21.78
N PRO A 66 8.53 -12.06 22.02
CA PRO A 66 7.28 -11.39 21.69
C PRO A 66 7.15 -10.11 22.53
N VAL A 67 6.66 -9.03 21.93
CA VAL A 67 6.31 -7.82 22.66
C VAL A 67 4.82 -7.90 22.98
N PRO A 68 4.43 -8.15 24.24
CA PRO A 68 3.02 -8.33 24.60
C PRO A 68 2.22 -7.08 24.27
N ASP A 69 0.98 -7.24 23.86
CA ASP A 69 0.02 -6.16 23.57
C ASP A 69 0.38 -5.20 22.42
N TYR A 70 1.47 -5.45 21.66
CA TYR A 70 1.84 -4.67 20.48
C TYR A 70 1.72 -5.47 19.19
N PHE A 71 1.17 -4.84 18.16
CA PHE A 71 0.96 -5.45 16.85
C PHE A 71 1.48 -4.57 15.73
N SER A 72 2.13 -5.18 14.75
CA SER A 72 2.45 -4.53 13.49
C SER A 72 1.26 -4.60 12.54
N THR A 73 1.02 -3.53 11.79
CA THR A 73 0.06 -3.51 10.68
C THR A 73 0.80 -3.78 9.39
N LEU A 74 0.36 -4.80 8.66
CA LEU A 74 1.04 -5.32 7.48
C LEU A 74 0.09 -5.34 6.28
N ARG A 75 0.58 -4.90 5.13
CA ARG A 75 -0.07 -5.15 3.84
C ARG A 75 0.09 -6.62 3.43
N THR A 76 -0.99 -7.29 3.06
CA THR A 76 -0.94 -8.71 2.67
C THR A 76 -0.29 -8.96 1.32
N ASP A 77 -0.33 -7.98 0.42
CA ASP A 77 0.17 -8.10 -0.95
C ASP A 77 1.69 -7.90 -1.04
N THR A 78 2.24 -6.94 -0.29
CA THR A 78 3.67 -6.61 -0.33
C THR A 78 4.44 -6.97 0.93
N SER A 79 3.76 -7.42 1.99
CA SER A 79 4.33 -7.55 3.34
C SER A 79 4.98 -6.25 3.85
N ALA A 80 4.55 -5.09 3.34
CA ALA A 80 5.01 -3.81 3.82
C ALA A 80 4.40 -3.50 5.20
N VAL A 81 5.26 -3.11 6.14
CA VAL A 81 4.84 -2.65 7.48
C VAL A 81 4.37 -1.21 7.38
N LEU A 82 3.13 -0.95 7.81
CA LEU A 82 2.51 0.38 7.79
C LEU A 82 2.69 1.13 9.11
N GLY A 83 2.81 0.41 10.22
CA GLY A 83 2.99 0.98 11.55
C GLY A 83 2.73 -0.03 12.66
N VAL A 84 2.83 0.42 13.91
CA VAL A 84 2.61 -0.38 15.11
C VAL A 84 1.41 0.18 15.88
N VAL A 85 0.58 -0.70 16.43
CA VAL A 85 -0.62 -0.40 17.23
C VAL A 85 -0.66 -1.18 18.52
#